data_AF-A0A7W4C6F5-F1
#
_entry.id   AF-A0A7W4C6F5-F1
#
_cell.length_a   1.000
_cell.length_b   1.000
_cell.length_c   1.000
_cell.angle_alpha   90.00
_cell.angle_beta   90.00
_cell.angle_gamma   90.00
#
_symmetry.space_group_name_H-M   'P 1'
#
loop_
_entity.id
_entity.type
_entity.pdbx_description
1 polymer ?
#
loop_
_entity_poly.entity_id
_entity_poly.type
_entity_poly.pdbx_seq_one_letter_code
_entity_poly.pdbx_strand_id
1 'polypeptide(L)'
;MNDISLLAEAFHTVKLQQQMLVKAIFPVSNKNVKMDKDIQSSLGFDTRGITIYRHSLQANARQALAVSYPTVVQLIGDDLFNHCCRKLLSS
;
A
#
# COMPACT_ATOMS: atom_id res chain seq x y z
N MET A 1 3.78 -29.65 26.55
CA MET A 1 3.18 -28.30 26.57
C MET A 1 4.20 -27.37 25.95
N ASN A 2 4.00 -26.83 24.73
CA ASN A 2 4.58 -25.56 24.26
C ASN A 2 4.38 -25.27 22.75
N ASP A 3 4.08 -26.26 21.91
CA ASP A 3 4.00 -26.00 20.46
C ASP A 3 2.86 -25.07 20.05
N ILE A 4 1.71 -25.17 20.72
CA ILE A 4 0.54 -24.31 20.45
C ILE A 4 0.81 -22.87 20.89
N SER A 5 1.50 -22.68 22.01
CA SER A 5 1.86 -21.35 22.52
C SER A 5 2.92 -20.68 21.62
N LEU A 6 3.91 -21.46 21.16
CA LEU A 6 4.93 -20.99 20.23
C LEU A 6 4.33 -20.62 18.86
N LEU A 7 3.37 -21.41 18.38
CA LEU A 7 2.62 -21.10 17.16
C LEU A 7 1.80 -19.81 17.31
N ALA A 8 1.13 -19.62 18.46
CA ALA A 8 0.36 -18.42 18.74
C ALA A 8 1.26 -17.16 18.77
N GLU A 9 2.44 -17.26 19.38
CA GLU A 9 3.43 -16.18 19.40
C GLU A 9 3.99 -15.85 18.01
N ALA A 10 4.24 -16.88 17.18
CA ALA A 10 4.66 -16.70 15.79
C ALA A 10 3.59 -15.96 14.97
N PHE A 11 2.32 -16.34 15.09
CA PHE A 11 1.22 -15.63 14.42
C PHE A 11 1.07 -14.19 14.91
N HIS A 12 1.24 -13.96 16.22
CA HIS A 12 1.23 -12.61 16.78
C HIS A 12 2.34 -11.74 16.19
N THR A 13 3.54 -12.29 16.06
CA THR A 13 4.70 -11.61 15.46
C THR A 13 4.44 -11.25 13.99
N VAL A 14 3.95 -12.21 13.20
CA VAL A 14 3.62 -11.98 11.78
C VAL A 14 2.55 -10.90 11.63
N LYS A 15 1.50 -10.94 12.46
CA LYS A 15 0.45 -9.93 12.47
C LYS A 15 1.01 -8.53 12.74
N LEU A 16 1.91 -8.41 13.71
CA LEU A 16 2.54 -7.14 14.07
C LEU A 16 3.43 -6.62 12.93
N GLN A 17 4.24 -7.49 12.32
CA GLN A 17 5.05 -7.16 11.14
C GLN A 17 4.20 -6.71 9.94
N GLN A 18 3.09 -7.39 9.67
CA GLN A 18 2.18 -7.00 8.59
C GLN A 18 1.54 -5.64 8.85
N GLN A 19 1.09 -5.37 10.08
CA GLN A 19 0.54 -4.06 10.46
C GLN A 19 1.58 -2.95 10.30
N MET A 20 2.84 -3.22 10.67
CA MET A 20 3.97 -2.31 10.48
C MET A 20 4.20 -2.00 9.00
N LEU A 21 4.25 -3.03 8.15
CA LEU A 21 4.42 -2.87 6.70
C LEU A 21 3.27 -2.06 6.08
N VAL A 22 2.02 -2.35 6.44
CA VAL A 22 0.84 -1.62 5.94
C VAL A 22 0.93 -0.14 6.31
N LYS A 23 1.32 0.20 7.53
CA LYS A 23 1.56 1.60 7.96
C LYS A 23 2.65 2.28 7.14
N ALA A 24 3.69 1.55 6.74
CA ALA A 24 4.77 2.09 5.91
C ALA A 24 4.35 2.33 4.45
N ILE A 25 3.55 1.41 3.87
CA ILE A 25 3.03 1.50 2.50
C ILE A 25 1.99 2.61 2.38
N PHE A 26 1.05 2.69 3.32
CA PHE A 26 -0.05 3.64 3.34
C PHE A 26 0.10 4.61 4.51
N PRO A 27 0.98 5.63 4.40
CA PRO A 27 1.05 6.67 5.40
C PRO A 27 -0.29 7.38 5.46
N VAL A 28 -0.90 7.44 6.64
CA VAL A 28 -2.12 8.21 6.85
C VAL A 28 -1.78 9.66 6.51
N SER A 29 -2.41 10.20 5.46
CA SER A 29 -2.20 11.56 4.99
C SER A 29 -2.87 12.54 5.94
N ASN A 30 -2.34 12.64 7.16
CA ASN A 30 -2.72 13.71 8.06
C ASN A 30 -1.97 14.94 7.55
N LYS A 31 -2.68 15.84 6.84
CA LYS A 31 -2.12 17.01 6.12
C LYS A 31 -1.27 17.95 6.99
N ASN A 32 -1.23 17.73 8.31
CA ASN A 32 -0.48 18.50 9.30
C ASN A 32 0.80 17.82 9.81
N VAL A 33 1.13 16.60 9.36
CA VAL A 33 2.34 15.89 9.78
C VAL A 33 3.17 15.60 8.54
N LYS A 34 4.24 16.37 8.32
CA LYS A 34 5.33 15.94 7.45
C LYS A 34 5.83 14.62 8.06
N MET A 35 5.43 13.50 7.47
CA MET A 35 5.83 12.18 7.95
C MET A 35 7.34 12.12 7.80
N ASP A 36 8.01 12.27 8.93
CA ASP A 36 9.45 12.41 8.98
C ASP A 36 10.08 11.21 8.28
N LYS A 37 11.16 11.42 7.52
CA LYS A 37 11.96 10.31 6.96
C LYS A 37 12.33 9.31 8.07
N ASP A 38 12.41 9.81 9.30
CA ASP A 38 12.69 9.10 10.54
C ASP A 38 11.62 8.06 10.89
N ILE A 39 10.34 8.23 10.52
CA ILE A 39 9.30 7.21 10.79
C ILE A 39 9.49 6.00 9.88
N GLN A 40 9.71 6.19 8.57
CA GLN A 40 10.00 5.05 7.69
C GLN A 40 11.33 4.35 8.03
N SER A 41 12.34 5.13 8.47
CA SER A 41 13.59 4.59 9.01
C SER A 41 13.38 3.78 10.29
N SER A 42 12.55 4.24 11.22
CA SER A 42 12.26 3.56 12.50
C SER A 42 11.59 2.19 12.34
N LEU A 43 10.88 1.98 11.22
CA LEU A 43 10.24 0.71 10.89
C LEU A 43 11.21 -0.30 10.25
N GLY A 44 12.45 0.08 9.97
CA GLY A 44 13.49 -0.80 9.42
C GLY A 44 13.29 -1.21 7.96
N PHE A 45 12.34 -0.59 7.25
CA PHE A 45 12.12 -0.86 5.83
C PHE A 45 12.95 0.08 4.95
N ASP A 46 13.52 -0.47 3.88
CA ASP A 46 14.17 0.34 2.85
C ASP A 46 13.13 1.24 2.15
N THR A 47 13.32 2.55 2.29
CA THR A 47 12.48 3.59 1.68
C THR A 47 12.36 3.43 0.16
N ARG A 48 13.43 2.98 -0.52
CA ARG A 48 13.42 2.72 -1.96
C ARG A 48 12.56 1.52 -2.30
N GLY A 49 12.73 0.41 -1.58
CA GLY A 49 11.90 -0.79 -1.70
C GLY A 49 10.41 -0.50 -1.52
N ILE A 50 10.03 0.26 -0.48
CA ILE A 50 8.63 0.67 -0.25
C ILE A 50 8.10 1.53 -1.39
N THR A 51 8.91 2.46 -1.92
CA THR A 51 8.51 3.30 -3.06
C THR A 51 8.24 2.47 -4.30
N ILE A 52 9.11 1.51 -4.62
CA ILE A 52 8.93 0.58 -5.75
C ILE A 52 7.66 -0.25 -5.54
N TYR A 53 7.48 -0.81 -4.36
CA TYR A 53 6.30 -1.62 -4.04
C TYR A 53 5.00 -0.84 -4.21
N ARG A 54 4.94 0.42 -3.73
CA ARG A 54 3.79 1.31 -3.90
C ARG A 54 3.49 1.57 -5.37
N HIS A 55 4.51 1.79 -6.19
CA HIS A 55 4.32 1.97 -7.64
C HIS A 55 3.71 0.71 -8.27
N SER A 56 4.24 -0.47 -7.96
CA SER A 56 3.70 -1.74 -8.47
C SER A 56 2.26 -1.97 -8.00
N LEU A 57 1.97 -1.67 -6.74
CA LEU A 57 0.60 -1.77 -6.21
C LEU A 57 -0.37 -0.85 -6.96
N GLN A 58 0.05 0.38 -7.25
CA GLN A 58 -0.74 1.34 -8.02
C GLN A 58 -1.00 0.85 -9.45
N ALA A 59 0.02 0.29 -10.11
CA ALA A 59 -0.12 -0.30 -11.44
C ALA A 59 -1.12 -1.47 -11.44
N ASN A 60 -1.03 -2.35 -10.44
CA ASN A 60 -1.94 -3.47 -10.28
C ASN A 60 -3.38 -3.00 -10.02
N ALA A 61 -3.56 -2.00 -9.15
CA ALA A 61 -4.88 -1.43 -8.86
C ALA A 61 -5.50 -0.78 -10.12
N ARG A 62 -4.72 -0.02 -10.89
CA ARG A 62 -5.15 0.51 -12.19
C ARG A 62 -5.57 -0.62 -13.13
N GLN A 63 -4.77 -1.68 -13.24
CA GLN A 63 -5.07 -2.80 -14.13
C GLN A 63 -6.35 -3.50 -13.72
N ALA A 64 -6.54 -3.77 -12.42
CA ALA A 64 -7.76 -4.34 -11.90
C ALA A 64 -8.97 -3.46 -12.24
N LEU A 65 -8.88 -2.14 -12.05
CA LEU A 65 -9.94 -1.21 -12.41
C LEU A 65 -10.24 -1.22 -13.92
N ALA A 66 -9.23 -1.30 -14.78
CA ALA A 66 -9.43 -1.35 -16.22
C ALA A 66 -10.14 -2.64 -16.67
N VAL A 67 -9.78 -3.77 -16.05
CA VAL A 67 -10.43 -5.08 -16.27
C VAL A 67 -11.87 -5.08 -15.76
N SER A 68 -12.12 -4.48 -14.59
CA SER A 68 -13.47 -4.41 -14.01
C SER A 68 -14.40 -3.43 -14.72
N TYR A 69 -13.86 -2.36 -15.31
CA TYR A 69 -14.65 -1.27 -15.91
C TYR A 69 -14.21 -0.93 -17.35
N PRO A 70 -14.22 -1.89 -18.29
CA PRO A 70 -13.70 -1.67 -19.64
C PRO A 70 -14.49 -0.60 -20.41
N THR A 71 -15.81 -0.52 -20.21
CA THR A 71 -16.65 0.51 -20.84
C THR A 71 -16.29 1.92 -20.38
N VAL A 72 -15.87 2.08 -19.11
CA VAL A 72 -15.45 3.38 -18.59
C VAL A 72 -14.16 3.82 -19.28
N VAL A 73 -13.19 2.91 -19.41
CA VAL A 73 -11.92 3.16 -20.13
C VAL A 73 -12.21 3.59 -21.58
N GLN A 74 -13.11 2.90 -22.27
CA GLN A 74 -13.50 3.25 -23.65
C GLN A 74 -14.19 4.61 -23.76
N LEU A 75 -15.04 4.97 -22.79
CA LEU A 75 -15.83 6.19 -22.83
C LEU A 75 -14.98 7.44 -22.55
N ILE A 76 -14.11 7.38 -21.54
CA ILE A 76 -13.36 8.55 -21.06
C ILE A 76 -11.94 8.63 -21.63
N GLY A 77 -11.47 7.54 -22.23
CA GLY A 77 -10.11 7.40 -22.73
C GLY A 77 -9.08 7.09 -21.64
N ASP A 78 -7.95 6.54 -22.05
CA ASP A 78 -6.88 6.08 -21.15
C ASP A 78 -6.30 7.20 -20.28
N ASP A 79 -6.08 8.39 -20.83
CA ASP A 79 -5.44 9.48 -20.10
C ASP A 79 -6.29 9.98 -18.93
N LEU A 80 -7.59 10.17 -19.17
CA LEU A 80 -8.53 10.61 -18.13
C LEU A 80 -8.76 9.49 -17.11
N PHE A 81 -8.85 8.24 -17.55
CA PHE A 81 -8.91 7.07 -16.66
C PHE A 81 -7.67 7.00 -15.75
N ASN A 82 -6.47 7.22 -16.30
CA ASN A 82 -5.22 7.23 -15.55
C ASN A 82 -5.17 8.37 -14.53
N HIS A 83 -5.67 9.55 -14.89
CA HIS A 83 -5.79 10.66 -13.95
C HIS A 83 -6.74 10.33 -12.80
N CYS A 84 -7.93 9.79 -13.11
CA CYS A 84 -8.91 9.38 -12.10
C CYS A 84 -8.39 8.28 -11.18
N CYS A 85 -7.73 7.25 -11.72
CA CYS A 85 -7.10 6.18 -10.94
C CYS A 85 -6.04 6.74 -9.99
N ARG A 86 -5.18 7.66 -10.46
CA ARG A 86 -4.19 8.32 -9.60
C ARG A 86 -4.88 9.07 -8.46
N LYS A 87 -5.92 9.84 -8.75
CA LYS A 87 -6.66 10.63 -7.76
C LYS A 87 -7.36 9.74 -6.73
N LEU A 88 -8.03 8.68 -7.17
CA LEU A 88 -8.73 7.71 -6.32
C LEU A 88 -7.77 6.96 -5.39
N LEU A 89 -6.63 6.49 -5.92
CA LEU A 89 -5.64 5.70 -5.17
C LEU A 89 -4.68 6.56 -4.33
N SER A 90 -4.72 7.88 -4.50
CA SER A 90 -3.95 8.86 -3.71
C SER A 90 -4.73 9.47 -2.55
N SER A 91 -6.04 9.18 -2.45
CA SER A 91 -6.91 9.64 -1.37
C SER A 91 -6.73 8.84 -0.09
#